data_AF-A0A226E919-F1
#
_entry.id   AF-A0A226E919-F1
#
_cell.length_a   1.000
_cell.length_b   1.000
_cell.length_c   1.000
_cell.angle_alpha   90.00
_cell.angle_beta   90.00
_cell.angle_gamma   90.00
#
_symmetry.space_group_name_H-M   'P 1'
#
loop_
_entity.id
_entity.type
_entity.pdbx_description
1 polymer ?
#
loop_
_entity_poly.entity_id
_entity_poly.type
_entity_poly.pdbx_seq_one_letter_code
_entity_poly.pdbx_strand_id
1 'polypeptide(L)'
;MATALFPNEEKMEADMEDLDLVKFAHRAVGILQAIQHMPTIKNVEENLPVFLSECDILVDVESSLGPEGSRHMINPSTLPESLFAPFKVTRVSTDGIFRIGSSCNALDPLLPPDEGEKPFFEIRNLRGFMDIWTVNDKLHASLAQNGVLVSPQPILLSDEQKIEVYWGLTFLGKTGALVAGILASVPSLEEMGLKNWILPTGDTIPLSSLRPTIFEVVPTNVYSINQKISRAVEGPATYFGAEAGDIPDPEFVRFDTQKIMTTMNDARDSLAIRHAVLLAELPDGTLYIVDPTGRQFGYKGINGSVVIHGKLDEYKENFPGLVVAQHNDAPVEPTAADDFTPLLQRLLGKYLKKILCAYCGEIGEIHPKQMASMNNGRELLCSQQACDLMYCAVCRRETYCTKRCQKLDWKNHKPTCKYT
;
A
#
# COMPACT_ATOMS: atom_id res chain seq x y z
N MET A 1 20.53 -57.58 -22.75
CA MET A 1 19.61 -56.71 -22.00
C MET A 1 20.46 -55.82 -21.12
N ALA A 2 20.74 -54.60 -21.57
CA ALA A 2 21.48 -53.60 -20.81
C ALA A 2 20.47 -52.59 -20.28
N THR A 3 20.20 -52.64 -18.99
CA THR A 3 19.40 -51.67 -18.26
C THR A 3 20.16 -50.35 -18.20
N ALA A 4 19.71 -49.38 -18.97
CA ALA A 4 20.21 -48.01 -18.89
C ALA A 4 19.86 -47.45 -17.50
N LEU A 5 20.89 -47.23 -16.69
CA LEU A 5 20.80 -46.46 -15.46
C LEU A 5 20.45 -45.03 -15.84
N PHE A 6 19.23 -44.61 -15.53
CA PHE A 6 18.86 -43.20 -15.57
C PHE A 6 19.77 -42.46 -14.56
N PRO A 7 20.42 -41.37 -14.96
CA PRO A 7 21.15 -40.56 -14.01
C PRO A 7 20.17 -40.07 -12.96
N ASN A 8 20.53 -40.27 -11.68
CA ASN A 8 19.80 -39.77 -10.53
C ASN A 8 19.31 -38.35 -10.82
N GLU A 9 18.00 -38.15 -10.70
CA GLU A 9 17.42 -36.85 -10.42
C GLU A 9 17.91 -36.44 -9.02
N GLU A 10 19.19 -36.06 -8.90
CA GLU A 10 19.53 -34.97 -8.01
C GLU A 10 18.72 -33.78 -8.54
N LYS A 11 17.48 -33.66 -8.07
CA LYS A 11 16.83 -32.36 -7.99
C LYS A 11 17.87 -31.50 -7.31
N MET A 12 18.54 -30.65 -8.08
CA MET A 12 19.06 -29.41 -7.56
C MET A 12 17.88 -28.84 -6.77
N GLU A 13 17.87 -29.02 -5.45
CA GLU A 13 17.38 -28.00 -4.56
C GLU A 13 18.22 -26.78 -4.92
N ALA A 14 17.80 -26.08 -5.98
CA ALA A 14 18.24 -24.74 -6.18
C ALA A 14 17.96 -24.06 -4.85
N ASP A 15 18.99 -23.44 -4.27
CA ASP A 15 18.86 -22.56 -3.11
C ASP A 15 17.81 -21.52 -3.47
N MET A 16 16.54 -21.84 -3.21
CA MET A 16 15.43 -20.97 -3.54
C MET A 16 15.53 -19.82 -2.58
N GLU A 17 15.65 -18.64 -3.16
CA GLU A 17 16.07 -17.44 -2.44
C GLU A 17 15.06 -17.07 -1.37
N ASP A 18 15.59 -16.63 -0.23
CA ASP A 18 14.81 -16.00 0.81
C ASP A 18 14.35 -14.60 0.34
N LEU A 19 13.16 -14.18 0.77
CA LEU A 19 12.53 -12.95 0.29
C LEU A 19 12.69 -11.81 1.31
N ASP A 20 13.28 -10.70 0.92
CA ASP A 20 13.41 -9.50 1.76
C ASP A 20 12.03 -8.91 2.12
N LEU A 21 11.64 -9.01 3.39
CA LEU A 21 10.30 -8.63 3.87
C LEU A 21 10.04 -7.13 3.72
N VAL A 22 11.03 -6.28 3.99
CA VAL A 22 10.86 -4.81 3.89
C VAL A 22 10.73 -4.37 2.45
N LYS A 23 11.53 -4.94 1.53
CA LYS A 23 11.37 -4.68 0.09
C LYS A 23 10.02 -5.19 -0.43
N PHE A 24 9.56 -6.34 0.05
CA PHE A 24 8.26 -6.87 -0.31
C PHE A 24 7.11 -5.97 0.17
N ALA A 25 7.16 -5.53 1.44
CA ALA A 25 6.20 -4.57 1.99
C ALA A 25 6.24 -3.23 1.25
N HIS A 26 7.43 -2.72 0.93
CA HIS A 26 7.59 -1.50 0.14
C HIS A 26 6.99 -1.66 -1.27
N ARG A 27 7.11 -2.85 -1.87
CA ARG A 27 6.47 -3.15 -3.15
C ARG A 27 4.96 -3.18 -3.04
N ALA A 28 4.40 -3.73 -1.96
CA ALA A 28 2.96 -3.71 -1.70
C ALA A 28 2.44 -2.26 -1.61
N VAL A 29 3.16 -1.38 -0.90
CA VAL A 29 2.87 0.06 -0.88
C VAL A 29 2.92 0.65 -2.30
N GLY A 30 3.97 0.34 -3.08
CA GLY A 30 4.08 0.82 -4.45
C GLY A 30 2.94 0.34 -5.38
N ILE A 31 2.44 -0.87 -5.17
CA ILE A 31 1.26 -1.39 -5.88
C ILE A 31 0.01 -0.61 -5.48
N LEU A 32 -0.19 -0.38 -4.17
CA LEU A 32 -1.29 0.45 -3.68
C LEU A 32 -1.25 1.84 -4.32
N GLN A 33 -0.08 2.48 -4.33
CA GLN A 33 0.10 3.77 -4.99
C GLN A 33 -0.27 3.71 -6.49
N ALA A 34 0.18 2.66 -7.19
CA ALA A 34 -0.01 2.55 -8.63
C ALA A 34 -1.48 2.36 -9.06
N ILE A 35 -2.32 1.83 -8.18
CA ILE A 35 -3.73 1.52 -8.50
C ILE A 35 -4.72 2.42 -7.77
N GLN A 36 -4.31 3.16 -6.73
CA GLN A 36 -5.19 4.11 -6.08
C GLN A 36 -5.43 5.33 -6.96
N HIS A 37 -6.66 5.84 -6.92
CA HIS A 37 -6.94 7.18 -7.39
C HIS A 37 -6.52 8.19 -6.32
N MET A 38 -5.97 9.33 -6.74
CA MET A 38 -5.67 10.45 -5.86
C MET A 38 -6.54 11.63 -6.27
N PRO A 39 -7.49 12.06 -5.42
CA PRO A 39 -8.39 13.16 -5.75
C PRO A 39 -7.63 14.50 -5.76
N THR A 40 -8.22 15.50 -6.40
CA THR A 40 -7.65 16.85 -6.41
C THR A 40 -7.92 17.51 -5.07
N ILE A 41 -6.89 18.01 -4.40
CA ILE A 41 -7.04 18.67 -3.10
C ILE A 41 -7.55 20.10 -3.32
N LYS A 42 -8.64 20.44 -2.61
CA LYS A 42 -9.26 21.76 -2.60
C LYS A 42 -8.88 22.59 -1.41
N ASN A 43 -8.82 21.96 -0.23
CA ASN A 43 -8.51 22.64 1.02
C ASN A 43 -7.83 21.67 1.98
N VAL A 44 -6.94 22.20 2.82
CA VAL A 44 -6.37 21.48 3.96
C VAL A 44 -6.46 22.37 5.19
N GLU A 45 -7.09 21.85 6.24
CA GLU A 45 -7.25 22.53 7.53
C GLU A 45 -6.54 21.69 8.60
N GLU A 46 -5.44 22.20 9.12
CA GLU A 46 -4.60 21.49 10.09
C GLU A 46 -4.92 21.86 11.53
N ASN A 47 -4.55 20.98 12.47
CA ASN A 47 -4.64 21.21 13.91
C ASN A 47 -6.05 21.54 14.42
N LEU A 48 -7.08 21.01 13.75
CA LEU A 48 -8.46 21.16 14.21
C LEU A 48 -8.69 20.29 15.46
N PRO A 49 -9.47 20.76 16.45
CA PRO A 49 -10.03 19.85 17.44
C PRO A 49 -10.96 18.86 16.74
N VAL A 50 -11.06 17.63 17.26
CA VAL A 50 -11.97 16.62 16.72
C VAL A 50 -13.44 17.05 16.80
N PHE A 51 -13.79 17.77 17.87
CA PHE A 51 -15.12 18.26 18.15
C PHE A 51 -15.16 19.77 17.88
N LEU A 52 -15.60 20.17 16.68
CA LEU A 52 -15.80 21.58 16.33
C LEU A 52 -17.21 22.06 16.68
N SER A 53 -18.20 21.19 16.45
CA SER A 53 -19.60 21.37 16.83
C SER A 53 -20.28 19.99 16.88
N GLU A 54 -21.48 19.92 17.47
CA GLU A 54 -22.25 18.66 17.56
C GLU A 54 -22.47 17.98 16.21
N CYS A 55 -22.52 18.74 15.11
CA CYS A 55 -22.72 18.23 13.75
C CYS A 55 -21.42 18.04 12.96
N ASP A 56 -20.28 18.49 13.49
CA ASP A 56 -19.01 18.52 12.76
C ASP A 56 -17.93 17.71 13.50
N ILE A 57 -18.26 16.44 13.79
CA ILE A 57 -17.37 15.49 14.45
C ILE A 57 -16.52 14.75 13.42
N LEU A 58 -15.20 14.80 13.62
CA LEU A 58 -14.24 14.43 12.58
C LEU A 58 -13.68 13.01 12.64
N VAL A 59 -14.07 12.25 13.65
CA VAL A 59 -13.74 10.83 13.79
C VAL A 59 -15.03 10.04 13.99
N ASP A 60 -14.99 8.76 13.62
CA ASP A 60 -16.06 7.83 13.97
C ASP A 60 -15.64 7.03 15.20
N VAL A 61 -16.63 6.63 16.02
CA VAL A 61 -16.39 5.87 17.25
C VAL A 61 -17.14 4.55 17.19
N GLU A 62 -16.38 3.47 17.33
CA GLU A 62 -16.88 2.11 17.44
C GLU A 62 -16.78 1.65 18.90
N SER A 63 -17.81 0.95 19.39
CA SER A 63 -17.76 0.32 20.71
C SER A 63 -16.70 -0.79 20.75
N SER A 64 -16.12 -1.02 21.92
CA SER A 64 -15.43 -2.28 22.17
C SER A 64 -16.39 -3.47 21.93
N LEU A 65 -15.83 -4.64 21.63
CA LEU A 65 -16.60 -5.85 21.40
C LEU A 65 -17.51 -6.13 22.61
N GLY A 66 -18.82 -6.03 22.41
CA GLY A 66 -19.79 -6.37 23.45
C GLY A 66 -19.78 -7.86 23.76
N PRO A 67 -20.54 -8.31 24.79
CA PRO A 67 -20.65 -9.73 25.16
C PRO A 67 -21.10 -10.64 23.99
N GLU A 68 -21.82 -10.06 23.02
CA GLU A 68 -22.32 -10.75 21.83
C GLU A 68 -21.32 -10.77 20.66
N GLY A 69 -20.14 -10.17 20.83
CA GLY A 69 -19.10 -10.09 19.81
C GLY A 69 -19.44 -9.16 18.64
N SER A 70 -20.56 -8.44 18.69
CA SER A 70 -20.89 -7.39 17.72
C SER A 70 -20.28 -6.06 18.13
N ARG A 71 -19.85 -5.29 17.12
CA ARG A 71 -19.46 -3.90 17.29
C ARG A 71 -20.56 -3.00 16.79
N HIS A 72 -20.76 -1.90 17.49
CA HIS A 72 -21.77 -0.91 17.15
C HIS A 72 -21.15 0.47 17.09
N MET A 73 -21.60 1.24 16.10
CA MET A 73 -21.25 2.66 16.00
C MET A 73 -21.86 3.41 17.18
N ILE A 74 -21.03 4.13 17.91
CA ILE A 74 -21.46 5.04 18.97
C ILE A 74 -21.64 6.40 18.33
N ASN A 75 -22.76 7.09 18.63
CA ASN A 75 -22.91 8.47 18.22
C ASN A 75 -21.84 9.32 18.94
N PRO A 76 -20.86 9.90 18.22
CA PRO A 76 -19.77 10.60 18.89
C PRO A 76 -20.24 11.83 19.67
N SER A 77 -21.41 12.40 19.34
CA SER A 77 -21.99 13.54 20.06
C SER A 77 -22.50 13.20 21.46
N THR A 78 -22.64 11.91 21.80
CA THR A 78 -23.04 11.48 23.15
C THR A 78 -21.85 11.27 24.09
N LEU A 79 -20.63 11.36 23.57
CA LEU A 79 -19.40 11.13 24.32
C LEU A 79 -18.80 12.45 24.85
N PRO A 80 -18.12 12.43 26.00
CA PRO A 80 -17.45 13.63 26.52
C PRO A 80 -16.35 14.14 25.56
N GLU A 81 -16.31 15.46 25.32
CA GLU A 81 -15.27 16.11 24.50
C GLU A 81 -13.84 15.79 24.98
N SER A 82 -13.65 15.55 26.28
CA SER A 82 -12.37 15.20 26.88
C SER A 82 -11.77 13.90 26.33
N LEU A 83 -12.59 12.97 25.83
CA LEU A 83 -12.13 11.73 25.20
C LEU A 83 -11.38 11.99 23.89
N PHE A 84 -11.69 13.12 23.23
CA PHE A 84 -11.11 13.50 21.95
C PHE A 84 -9.94 14.49 22.08
N ALA A 85 -9.73 15.06 23.27
CA ALA A 85 -8.68 16.04 23.54
C ALA A 85 -7.25 15.62 23.13
N PRO A 86 -6.86 14.33 23.16
CA PRO A 86 -5.53 13.90 22.71
C PRO A 86 -5.29 14.05 21.20
N PHE A 87 -6.34 14.14 20.40
CA PHE A 87 -6.25 14.11 18.94
C PHE A 87 -6.25 15.53 18.36
N LYS A 88 -5.36 15.76 17.40
CA LYS A 88 -5.52 16.84 16.43
C LYS A 88 -5.96 16.25 15.10
N VAL A 89 -6.85 16.93 14.40
CA VAL A 89 -7.33 16.48 13.09
C VAL A 89 -6.80 17.40 12.00
N THR A 90 -6.35 16.77 10.92
CA THR A 90 -6.14 17.43 9.63
C THR A 90 -7.30 17.07 8.71
N ARG A 91 -8.15 18.05 8.38
CA ARG A 91 -9.26 17.87 7.44
C ARG A 91 -8.79 18.19 6.04
N VAL A 92 -8.92 17.23 5.13
CA VAL A 92 -8.58 17.38 3.72
C VAL A 92 -9.86 17.40 2.91
N SER A 93 -10.14 18.52 2.25
CA SER A 93 -11.25 18.61 1.31
C SER A 93 -10.75 18.33 -0.10
N THR A 94 -11.44 17.44 -0.81
CA THR A 94 -11.01 16.99 -2.14
C THR A 94 -12.17 16.98 -3.14
N ASP A 95 -11.83 17.15 -4.41
CA ASP A 95 -12.76 16.96 -5.53
C ASP A 95 -12.27 15.77 -6.37
N GLY A 96 -13.18 14.85 -6.66
CA GLY A 96 -12.96 13.72 -7.56
C GLY A 96 -14.01 13.71 -8.67
N ILE A 97 -13.57 13.40 -9.89
CA ILE A 97 -14.47 13.11 -11.01
C ILE A 97 -14.33 11.63 -11.35
N PHE A 98 -15.43 10.89 -11.23
CA PHE A 98 -15.46 9.45 -11.49
C PHE A 98 -16.20 9.15 -12.78
N ARG A 99 -15.76 8.07 -13.44
CA ARG A 99 -16.46 7.50 -14.59
C ARG A 99 -17.71 6.75 -14.13
N ILE A 100 -18.72 6.69 -15.01
CA ILE A 100 -19.91 5.85 -14.79
C ILE A 100 -19.46 4.41 -14.57
N GLY A 101 -19.92 3.80 -13.47
CA GLY A 101 -19.63 2.39 -13.14
C GLY A 101 -18.32 2.14 -12.40
N SER A 102 -17.47 3.14 -12.17
CA SER A 102 -16.36 2.97 -11.22
C SER A 102 -16.88 3.00 -9.79
N SER A 103 -16.15 2.37 -8.86
CA SER A 103 -16.33 2.66 -7.44
C SER A 103 -16.36 4.17 -7.25
N CYS A 104 -17.37 4.67 -6.54
CA CYS A 104 -17.46 6.08 -6.21
C CYS A 104 -16.50 6.43 -5.07
N ASN A 105 -15.82 5.46 -4.46
CA ASN A 105 -14.86 5.75 -3.41
C ASN A 105 -13.50 6.10 -4.05
N ALA A 106 -12.98 7.33 -3.83
CA ALA A 106 -11.64 7.69 -4.34
C ALA A 106 -10.53 6.80 -3.79
N LEU A 107 -10.79 6.21 -2.62
CA LEU A 107 -9.82 5.38 -1.95
C LEU A 107 -9.93 3.91 -2.38
N ASP A 108 -10.91 3.56 -3.21
CA ASP A 108 -10.91 2.22 -3.81
C ASP A 108 -9.88 2.17 -4.94
N PRO A 109 -9.12 1.06 -5.01
CA PRO A 109 -8.20 0.85 -6.11
C PRO A 109 -8.96 0.84 -7.43
N LEU A 110 -8.56 1.71 -8.36
CA LEU A 110 -9.00 1.60 -9.73
C LEU A 110 -8.41 0.32 -10.32
N LEU A 111 -9.23 -0.42 -11.06
CA LEU A 111 -8.68 -1.44 -11.93
C LEU A 111 -7.72 -0.75 -12.91
N PRO A 112 -6.52 -1.33 -13.16
CA PRO A 112 -5.66 -0.80 -14.20
C PRO A 112 -6.46 -0.75 -15.51
N PRO A 113 -6.32 0.33 -16.31
CA PRO A 113 -7.06 0.46 -17.56
C PRO A 113 -6.75 -0.73 -18.47
N ASP A 114 -7.76 -1.18 -19.22
CA ASP A 114 -7.53 -2.11 -20.31
C ASP A 114 -6.57 -1.49 -21.33
N GLU A 115 -5.76 -2.33 -22.00
CA GLU A 115 -4.75 -1.87 -22.95
C GLU A 115 -5.39 -0.97 -24.02
N GLY A 116 -5.04 0.32 -24.03
CA GLY A 116 -5.46 1.28 -25.06
C GLY A 116 -6.27 2.48 -24.55
N GLU A 117 -6.79 2.45 -23.32
CA GLU A 117 -7.42 3.63 -22.73
C GLU A 117 -6.38 4.52 -22.04
N LYS A 118 -6.36 5.82 -22.41
CA LYS A 118 -5.66 6.84 -21.61
C LYS A 118 -6.63 7.35 -20.55
N PRO A 119 -6.53 6.93 -19.28
CA PRO A 119 -7.26 7.61 -18.23
C PRO A 119 -6.73 9.05 -18.13
N PHE A 120 -7.65 10.01 -18.21
CA PHE A 120 -7.38 11.37 -17.79
C PHE A 120 -7.14 11.33 -16.28
N PHE A 121 -6.05 11.98 -15.83
CA PHE A 121 -5.65 12.20 -14.43
C PHE A 121 -5.07 10.98 -13.69
N GLU A 122 -3.78 10.73 -13.83
CA GLU A 122 -3.13 9.68 -13.03
C GLU A 122 -1.95 10.19 -12.21
N ILE A 123 -2.30 10.82 -11.10
CA ILE A 123 -1.44 10.80 -9.92
C ILE A 123 -1.46 9.37 -9.37
N ARG A 124 -0.40 8.62 -9.62
CA ARG A 124 -0.25 7.23 -9.16
C ARG A 124 0.85 7.03 -8.11
N ASN A 125 1.50 8.10 -7.68
CA ASN A 125 2.53 8.02 -6.65
C ASN A 125 2.82 9.41 -6.10
N LEU A 126 3.63 9.45 -5.04
CA LEU A 126 4.05 10.68 -4.37
C LEU A 126 4.69 11.70 -5.33
N ARG A 127 5.54 11.24 -6.27
CA ARG A 127 6.19 12.16 -7.21
C ARG A 127 5.17 12.84 -8.11
N GLY A 128 4.29 12.07 -8.75
CA GLY A 128 3.22 12.62 -9.58
C GLY A 128 2.31 13.56 -8.79
N PHE A 129 2.04 13.24 -7.53
CA PHE A 129 1.24 14.09 -6.64
C PHE A 129 1.93 15.44 -6.39
N MET A 130 3.21 15.42 -6.03
CA MET A 130 4.00 16.62 -5.77
C MET A 130 4.19 17.49 -7.03
N ASP A 131 4.37 16.86 -8.19
CA ASP A 131 4.47 17.57 -9.47
C ASP A 131 3.16 18.32 -9.78
N ILE A 132 2.00 17.67 -9.62
CA ILE A 132 0.70 18.32 -9.83
C ILE A 132 0.43 19.41 -8.81
N TRP A 133 0.74 19.18 -7.53
CA TRP A 133 0.61 20.21 -6.50
C TRP A 133 1.46 21.44 -6.84
N THR A 134 2.71 21.23 -7.24
CA THR A 134 3.63 22.31 -7.64
C THR A 134 3.09 23.11 -8.84
N VAL A 135 2.49 22.44 -9.82
CA VAL A 135 1.83 23.11 -10.95
C VAL A 135 0.66 23.95 -10.49
N ASN A 136 -0.17 23.44 -9.58
CA ASN A 136 -1.29 24.19 -9.00
C ASN A 136 -0.80 25.42 -8.24
N ASP A 137 0.21 25.31 -7.38
CA ASP A 137 0.79 26.44 -6.64
C ASP A 137 1.27 27.55 -7.60
N LYS A 138 1.96 27.17 -8.68
CA LYS A 138 2.42 28.11 -9.72
C LYS A 138 1.27 28.76 -10.48
N LEU A 139 0.23 28.00 -10.81
CA LEU A 139 -0.96 28.51 -11.48
C LEU A 139 -1.69 29.54 -10.60
N HIS A 140 -1.91 29.22 -9.33
CA HIS A 140 -2.53 30.14 -8.37
C HIS A 140 -1.70 31.42 -8.20
N ALA A 141 -0.38 31.29 -8.07
CA ALA A 141 0.51 32.45 -7.98
C ALA A 141 0.43 33.34 -9.23
N SER A 142 0.41 32.73 -10.43
CA SER A 142 0.28 33.46 -11.70
C SER A 142 -1.08 34.16 -11.82
N LEU A 143 -2.17 33.50 -11.45
CA LEU A 143 -3.51 34.09 -11.49
C LEU A 143 -3.65 35.26 -10.50
N ALA A 144 -3.10 35.10 -9.28
CA ALA A 144 -3.06 36.15 -8.28
C ALA A 144 -2.27 37.39 -8.76
N GLN A 145 -1.13 37.19 -9.42
CA GLN A 145 -0.34 38.28 -10.02
C GLN A 145 -1.11 39.06 -11.09
N ASN A 146 -2.07 38.42 -11.76
CA ASN A 146 -2.93 39.04 -12.77
C ASN A 146 -4.23 39.61 -12.21
N GLY A 147 -4.39 39.67 -10.88
CA GLY A 147 -5.60 40.19 -10.23
C GLY A 147 -6.83 39.30 -10.41
N VAL A 148 -6.65 38.04 -10.82
CA VAL A 148 -7.74 37.07 -10.91
C VAL A 148 -7.97 36.48 -9.53
N LEU A 149 -9.14 36.72 -8.96
CA LEU A 149 -9.54 36.07 -7.71
C LEU A 149 -9.80 34.58 -7.99
N VAL A 150 -8.90 33.72 -7.52
CA VAL A 150 -9.06 32.26 -7.65
C VAL A 150 -9.68 31.71 -6.37
N SER A 151 -10.74 30.93 -6.53
CA SER A 151 -11.28 30.08 -5.47
C SER A 151 -11.09 28.62 -5.90
N PRO A 152 -10.46 27.76 -5.08
CA PRO A 152 -9.92 28.04 -3.75
C PRO A 152 -8.60 28.83 -3.76
N GLN A 153 -8.24 29.40 -2.60
CA GLN A 153 -6.91 30.02 -2.37
C GLN A 153 -5.81 28.95 -2.39
N PRO A 154 -4.55 29.31 -2.72
CA PRO A 154 -3.44 28.37 -2.67
C PRO A 154 -3.27 27.81 -1.24
N ILE A 155 -3.06 26.50 -1.17
CA ILE A 155 -2.85 25.78 0.09
C ILE A 155 -1.37 25.95 0.50
N LEU A 156 -1.12 26.76 1.51
CA LEU A 156 0.22 27.11 1.98
C LEU A 156 0.78 26.04 2.92
N LEU A 157 1.19 24.90 2.37
CA LEU A 157 1.87 23.84 3.11
C LEU A 157 3.35 23.73 2.73
N SER A 158 4.19 23.37 3.69
CA SER A 158 5.56 22.93 3.40
C SER A 158 5.58 21.60 2.64
N ASP A 159 6.69 21.28 1.99
CA ASP A 159 6.82 20.00 1.26
C ASP A 159 6.66 18.79 2.19
N GLU A 160 7.10 18.88 3.44
CA GLU A 160 6.90 17.82 4.42
C GLU A 160 5.41 17.63 4.74
N GLN A 161 4.67 18.71 5.00
CA GLN A 161 3.23 18.64 5.26
C GLN A 161 2.46 18.10 4.04
N LYS A 162 2.88 18.45 2.82
CA LYS A 162 2.30 17.88 1.58
C LYS A 162 2.52 16.36 1.51
N ILE A 163 3.70 15.89 1.90
CA ILE A 163 4.02 14.45 1.98
C ILE A 163 3.17 13.78 3.07
N GLU A 164 2.96 14.41 4.22
CA GLU A 164 2.11 13.90 5.29
C GLU A 164 0.66 13.77 4.85
N VAL A 165 0.10 14.80 4.19
CA VAL A 165 -1.24 14.76 3.57
C VAL A 165 -1.33 13.62 2.56
N TYR A 166 -0.32 13.44 1.70
CA TYR A 166 -0.28 12.35 0.74
C TYR A 166 -0.40 10.97 1.40
N TRP A 167 0.34 10.73 2.50
CA TRP A 167 0.30 9.45 3.20
C TRP A 167 -1.00 9.26 4.00
N GLY A 168 -1.55 10.33 4.57
CA GLY A 168 -2.88 10.33 5.17
C GLY A 168 -3.94 9.87 4.17
N LEU A 169 -3.98 10.47 2.98
CA LEU A 169 -4.89 10.07 1.89
C LEU A 169 -4.63 8.63 1.39
N THR A 170 -3.35 8.25 1.27
CA THR A 170 -2.95 6.93 0.76
C THR A 170 -3.43 5.82 1.68
N PHE A 171 -3.24 5.94 2.99
CA PHE A 171 -3.44 4.83 3.93
C PHE A 171 -4.75 4.86 4.71
N LEU A 172 -5.47 6.00 4.76
CA LEU A 172 -6.73 6.07 5.51
C LEU A 172 -7.71 4.98 5.06
N GLY A 173 -8.13 4.15 6.01
CA GLY A 173 -9.04 3.02 5.78
C GLY A 173 -8.44 1.81 5.05
N LYS A 174 -7.13 1.81 4.73
CA LYS A 174 -6.47 0.76 3.94
C LYS A 174 -5.43 -0.06 4.68
N THR A 175 -5.09 0.32 5.91
CA THR A 175 -4.09 -0.35 6.75
C THR A 175 -4.33 -1.86 6.85
N GLY A 176 -5.56 -2.25 7.24
CA GLY A 176 -5.93 -3.66 7.36
C GLY A 176 -5.78 -4.42 6.04
N ALA A 177 -6.40 -3.91 4.96
CA ALA A 177 -6.34 -4.58 3.66
C ALA A 177 -4.91 -4.73 3.10
N LEU A 178 -4.02 -3.75 3.34
CA LEU A 178 -2.61 -3.85 2.92
C LEU A 178 -1.88 -4.97 3.68
N VAL A 179 -2.04 -5.03 5.00
CA VAL A 179 -1.46 -6.09 5.85
C VAL A 179 -2.04 -7.45 5.48
N ALA A 180 -3.36 -7.54 5.35
CA ALA A 180 -4.06 -8.76 4.94
C ALA A 180 -3.61 -9.24 3.56
N GLY A 181 -3.44 -8.34 2.58
CA GLY A 181 -2.95 -8.71 1.24
C GLY A 181 -1.50 -9.18 1.20
N ILE A 182 -0.63 -8.65 2.07
CA ILE A 182 0.73 -9.19 2.25
C ILE A 182 0.66 -10.61 2.82
N LEU A 183 -0.11 -10.83 3.89
CA LEU A 183 -0.26 -12.15 4.53
C LEU A 183 -0.92 -13.17 3.59
N ALA A 184 -1.96 -12.76 2.86
CA ALA A 184 -2.66 -13.60 1.88
C ALA A 184 -1.77 -14.00 0.69
N SER A 185 -0.65 -13.31 0.46
CA SER A 185 0.31 -13.71 -0.57
C SER A 185 1.13 -14.93 -0.18
N VAL A 186 1.30 -15.23 1.12
CA VAL A 186 2.18 -16.30 1.63
C VAL A 186 1.96 -17.66 0.94
N PRO A 187 0.74 -18.20 0.81
CA PRO A 187 0.54 -19.48 0.13
C PRO A 187 1.04 -19.46 -1.33
N SER A 188 0.82 -18.36 -2.05
CA SER A 188 1.32 -18.21 -3.43
C SER A 188 2.84 -18.09 -3.49
N LEU A 189 3.49 -17.55 -2.45
CA LEU A 189 4.96 -17.51 -2.33
C LEU A 189 5.52 -18.92 -2.09
N GLU A 190 4.88 -19.69 -1.22
CA GLU A 190 5.24 -21.08 -0.92
C GLU A 190 5.08 -21.97 -2.17
N GLU A 191 4.01 -21.78 -2.96
CA GLU A 191 3.82 -22.43 -4.26
C GLU A 191 4.92 -22.09 -5.27
N MET A 192 5.51 -20.89 -5.18
CA MET A 192 6.67 -20.47 -5.98
C MET A 192 7.99 -21.04 -5.43
N GLY A 193 7.95 -21.74 -4.30
CA GLY A 193 9.10 -22.37 -3.66
C GLY A 193 9.89 -21.45 -2.71
N LEU A 194 9.42 -20.23 -2.46
CA LEU A 194 10.01 -19.38 -1.43
C LEU A 194 9.73 -19.99 -0.05
N LYS A 195 10.74 -19.99 0.83
CA LYS A 195 10.63 -20.64 2.16
C LYS A 195 10.70 -19.66 3.31
N ASN A 196 11.52 -18.61 3.19
CA ASN A 196 11.77 -17.68 4.29
C ASN A 196 11.63 -16.21 3.88
N TRP A 197 11.35 -15.38 4.88
CA TRP A 197 11.57 -13.95 4.86
C TRP A 197 12.99 -13.63 5.34
N ILE A 198 13.66 -12.68 4.69
CA ILE A 198 14.87 -12.02 5.21
C ILE A 198 14.45 -10.71 5.88
N LEU A 199 14.88 -10.52 7.12
CA LEU A 199 14.69 -9.28 7.87
C LEU A 199 15.88 -8.33 7.70
N PRO A 200 15.72 -7.02 7.97
CA PRO A 200 16.82 -6.05 7.90
C PRO A 200 18.00 -6.36 8.84
N THR A 201 17.79 -7.19 9.86
CA THR A 201 18.85 -7.70 10.75
C THR A 201 19.73 -8.76 10.08
N GLY A 202 19.31 -9.30 8.93
CA GLY A 202 19.93 -10.45 8.26
C GLY A 202 19.34 -11.80 8.68
N ASP A 203 18.50 -11.81 9.72
CA ASP A 203 17.83 -13.03 10.18
C ASP A 203 16.82 -13.54 9.15
N THR A 204 16.74 -14.85 9.03
CA THR A 204 15.77 -15.55 8.18
C THR A 204 14.70 -16.20 9.03
N ILE A 205 13.42 -16.00 8.68
CA ILE A 205 12.28 -16.61 9.37
C ILE A 205 11.36 -17.31 8.34
N PRO A 206 10.66 -18.39 8.68
CA PRO A 206 9.74 -19.04 7.75
C PRO A 206 8.67 -18.08 7.21
N LEU A 207 8.23 -18.24 5.96
CA LEU A 207 7.15 -17.40 5.42
C LEU A 207 5.88 -17.43 6.29
N SER A 208 5.59 -18.64 6.77
CA SER A 208 4.46 -18.97 7.63
C SER A 208 4.64 -18.53 9.08
N SER A 209 5.71 -17.84 9.48
CA SER A 209 5.84 -17.25 10.82
C SER A 209 5.36 -15.80 10.90
N LEU A 210 5.12 -15.15 9.75
CA LEU A 210 4.60 -13.79 9.71
C LEU A 210 3.17 -13.76 10.25
N ARG A 211 2.87 -12.84 11.17
CA ARG A 211 1.57 -12.69 11.83
C ARG A 211 1.04 -11.26 11.69
N PRO A 212 -0.28 -11.05 11.64
CA PRO A 212 -0.84 -9.74 11.89
C PRO A 212 -0.72 -9.40 13.38
N THR A 213 -0.56 -8.13 13.68
CA THR A 213 -0.73 -7.60 15.04
C THR A 213 -1.47 -6.29 14.95
N ILE A 214 -2.39 -6.06 15.88
CA ILE A 214 -3.15 -4.81 15.98
C ILE A 214 -2.64 -4.05 17.19
N PHE A 215 -2.16 -2.83 16.96
CA PHE A 215 -1.93 -1.87 18.01
C PHE A 215 -3.16 -0.99 18.19
N GLU A 216 -3.52 -0.71 19.44
CA GLU A 216 -4.36 0.43 19.74
C GLU A 216 -3.45 1.62 20.01
N VAL A 217 -3.58 2.65 19.18
CA VAL A 217 -2.71 3.82 19.21
C VAL A 217 -3.50 5.11 19.41
N VAL A 218 -2.94 6.03 20.19
CA VAL A 218 -3.43 7.40 20.33
C VAL A 218 -2.41 8.30 19.63
N PRO A 219 -2.54 8.54 18.32
CA PRO A 219 -1.61 9.38 17.57
C PRO A 219 -1.84 10.85 17.87
N THR A 220 -0.83 11.67 17.62
CA THR A 220 -0.91 13.12 17.82
C THR A 220 -1.73 13.82 16.72
N ASN A 221 -1.76 13.27 15.50
CA ASN A 221 -2.49 13.83 14.36
C ASN A 221 -3.26 12.73 13.61
N VAL A 222 -4.48 13.04 13.15
CA VAL A 222 -5.33 12.12 12.40
C VAL A 222 -5.97 12.75 11.15
N TYR A 223 -6.22 11.85 10.20
CA TYR A 223 -6.95 11.95 8.93
C TYR A 223 -8.47 12.19 9.04
N SER A 224 -9.03 13.29 8.53
CA SER A 224 -10.42 13.32 8.06
C SER A 224 -10.48 13.83 6.62
N ILE A 225 -11.26 13.18 5.76
CA ILE A 225 -11.36 13.51 4.34
C ILE A 225 -12.81 13.86 4.02
N ASN A 226 -13.03 15.08 3.53
CA ASN A 226 -14.29 15.51 2.95
C ASN A 226 -14.17 15.48 1.44
N GLN A 227 -14.84 14.55 0.78
CA GLN A 227 -14.74 14.33 -0.64
C GLN A 227 -16.01 14.79 -1.35
N LYS A 228 -15.86 15.72 -2.28
CA LYS A 228 -16.88 16.06 -3.25
C LYS A 228 -16.69 15.18 -4.49
N ILE A 229 -17.73 14.45 -4.84
CA ILE A 229 -17.74 13.47 -5.91
C ILE A 229 -18.66 13.99 -6.99
N SER A 230 -18.08 14.25 -8.16
CA SER A 230 -18.86 14.58 -9.36
C SER A 230 -18.81 13.40 -10.30
N ARG A 231 -19.96 13.00 -10.86
CA ARG A 231 -20.00 11.97 -11.90
C ARG A 231 -19.91 12.64 -13.27
N ALA A 232 -18.98 12.20 -14.10
CA ALA A 232 -18.99 12.55 -15.52
C ALA A 232 -20.12 11.74 -16.17
N VAL A 233 -21.25 12.38 -16.47
CA VAL A 233 -22.40 11.68 -17.06
C VAL A 233 -22.36 11.81 -18.57
N GLU A 234 -22.14 10.70 -19.28
CA GLU A 234 -22.53 10.58 -20.68
C GLU A 234 -23.99 10.08 -20.73
N GLY A 235 -24.95 11.01 -20.76
CA GLY A 235 -26.38 10.71 -20.84
C GLY A 235 -27.21 11.23 -19.66
N PRO A 236 -28.55 11.03 -19.66
CA PRO A 236 -29.40 11.47 -18.57
C PRO A 236 -29.07 10.70 -17.28
N ALA A 237 -28.54 11.40 -16.28
CA ALA A 237 -28.20 10.83 -14.99
C ALA A 237 -29.46 10.39 -14.23
N THR A 238 -29.71 9.08 -14.12
CA THR A 238 -30.64 8.56 -13.12
C THR A 238 -29.86 8.35 -11.82
N TYR A 239 -30.15 9.14 -10.80
CA TYR A 239 -29.62 8.93 -9.45
C TYR A 239 -30.11 7.59 -8.89
N PHE A 240 -29.46 7.07 -7.84
CA PHE A 240 -29.88 5.82 -7.20
C PHE A 240 -31.30 6.01 -6.63
N GLY A 241 -32.28 5.31 -7.18
CA GLY A 241 -33.70 5.47 -6.83
C GLY A 241 -34.52 6.36 -7.76
N ALA A 242 -33.96 6.83 -8.89
CA ALA A 242 -34.73 7.60 -9.87
C ALA A 242 -35.84 6.75 -10.53
N GLU A 243 -37.02 7.33 -10.66
CA GLU A 243 -38.18 6.72 -11.32
C GLU A 243 -38.29 7.13 -12.79
N ALA A 244 -39.10 6.39 -13.55
CA ALA A 244 -39.37 6.71 -14.95
C ALA A 244 -40.09 8.09 -15.05
N GLY A 245 -39.37 9.11 -15.50
CA GLY A 245 -39.89 10.48 -15.66
C GLY A 245 -39.10 11.54 -14.89
N ASP A 246 -38.17 11.13 -14.03
CA ASP A 246 -37.30 12.07 -13.34
C ASP A 246 -36.42 12.85 -14.31
N ILE A 247 -36.35 14.16 -14.11
CA ILE A 247 -35.49 15.04 -14.89
C ILE A 247 -34.04 14.71 -14.49
N PRO A 248 -33.18 14.32 -15.44
CA PRO A 248 -31.79 14.02 -15.13
C PRO A 248 -31.13 15.27 -14.53
N ASP A 249 -30.50 15.11 -13.37
CA ASP A 249 -29.62 16.12 -12.83
C ASP A 249 -28.36 16.20 -13.71
N PRO A 250 -28.13 17.29 -14.44
CA PRO A 250 -26.96 17.40 -15.31
C PRO A 250 -25.64 17.40 -14.51
N GLU A 251 -25.68 17.64 -13.20
CA GLU A 251 -24.50 17.66 -12.33
C GLU A 251 -24.76 16.90 -11.02
N PHE A 252 -24.84 15.56 -11.09
CA PHE A 252 -24.89 14.76 -9.86
C PHE A 252 -23.63 14.98 -9.02
N VAL A 253 -23.78 15.72 -7.92
CA VAL A 253 -22.76 15.98 -6.91
C VAL A 253 -23.13 15.26 -5.62
N ARG A 254 -22.26 14.34 -5.18
CA ARG A 254 -22.36 13.68 -3.88
C ARG A 254 -21.22 14.17 -2.98
N PHE A 255 -21.49 14.31 -1.69
CA PHE A 255 -20.46 14.55 -0.69
C PHE A 255 -20.32 13.28 0.15
N ASP A 256 -19.10 12.75 0.20
CA ASP A 256 -18.73 11.62 1.06
C ASP A 256 -17.67 12.10 2.05
N THR A 257 -17.93 11.88 3.33
CA THR A 257 -16.97 12.17 4.39
C THR A 257 -16.40 10.85 4.88
N GLN A 258 -15.09 10.71 4.82
CA GLN A 258 -14.37 9.58 5.37
C GLN A 258 -13.59 10.02 6.60
N LYS A 259 -13.78 9.28 7.68
CA LYS A 259 -13.20 9.57 8.99
C LYS A 259 -12.35 8.41 9.42
N ILE A 260 -11.39 8.69 10.30
CA ILE A 260 -10.67 7.61 10.99
C ILE A 260 -11.61 6.96 12.01
N MET A 261 -11.59 5.63 12.05
CA MET A 261 -12.33 4.86 13.04
C MET A 261 -11.53 4.80 14.34
N THR A 262 -12.16 5.19 15.44
CA THR A 262 -11.61 5.10 16.79
C THR A 262 -12.43 4.10 17.61
N THR A 263 -11.80 3.43 18.57
CA THR A 263 -12.44 2.49 19.48
C THR A 263 -12.35 3.00 20.91
N MET A 264 -13.41 2.78 21.69
CA MET A 264 -13.36 2.99 23.13
C MET A 264 -12.42 1.97 23.77
N ASN A 265 -11.37 2.45 24.42
CA ASN A 265 -10.50 1.63 25.24
C ASN A 265 -11.04 1.58 26.67
N ASP A 266 -11.68 0.46 27.01
CA ASP A 266 -12.34 0.24 28.30
C ASP A 266 -11.39 0.34 29.51
N ALA A 267 -10.08 0.19 29.30
CA ALA A 267 -9.09 0.25 30.38
C ALA A 267 -8.65 1.68 30.74
N ARG A 268 -8.89 2.67 29.87
CA ARG A 268 -8.27 4.00 29.98
C ARG A 268 -9.20 5.18 29.77
N ASP A 269 -10.51 4.96 29.60
CA ASP A 269 -11.47 6.03 29.25
C ASP A 269 -10.89 6.93 28.15
N SER A 270 -10.38 6.32 27.08
CA SER A 270 -9.75 7.03 25.98
C SER A 270 -10.12 6.39 24.66
N LEU A 271 -10.13 7.19 23.60
CA LEU A 271 -10.29 6.69 22.24
C LEU A 271 -8.92 6.29 21.70
N ALA A 272 -8.87 5.17 20.99
CA ALA A 272 -7.67 4.70 20.31
C ALA A 272 -8.00 4.32 18.86
N ILE A 273 -6.99 4.28 18.01
CA ILE A 273 -7.10 3.82 16.62
C ILE A 273 -6.50 2.43 16.55
N ARG A 274 -7.19 1.52 15.88
CA ARG A 274 -6.66 0.20 15.61
C ARG A 274 -5.78 0.25 14.37
N HIS A 275 -4.49 0.01 14.59
CA HIS A 275 -3.45 0.04 13.57
C HIS A 275 -2.88 -1.37 13.35
N ALA A 276 -3.10 -1.92 12.16
CA ALA A 276 -2.59 -3.24 11.80
C ALA A 276 -1.14 -3.14 11.29
N VAL A 277 -0.30 -4.03 11.77
CA VAL A 277 1.11 -4.18 11.38
C VAL A 277 1.46 -5.64 11.17
N LEU A 278 2.64 -5.91 10.59
CA LEU A 278 3.20 -7.26 10.51
C LEU A 278 4.13 -7.49 11.71
N LEU A 279 3.98 -8.64 12.34
CA LEU A 279 4.82 -9.13 13.43
C LEU A 279 5.58 -10.37 12.96
N ALA A 280 6.87 -10.39 13.27
CA ALA A 280 7.77 -11.50 13.06
C ALA A 280 8.45 -11.86 14.39
N GLU A 281 8.56 -13.16 14.69
CA GLU A 281 9.36 -13.64 15.81
C GLU A 281 10.71 -14.15 15.29
N LEU A 282 11.78 -13.56 15.81
CA LEU A 282 13.16 -13.93 15.51
C LEU A 282 13.54 -15.27 16.17
N PRO A 283 14.59 -15.96 15.69
CA PRO A 283 15.03 -17.23 16.29
C PRO A 283 15.40 -17.16 17.78
N ASP A 284 15.74 -15.98 18.29
CA ASP A 284 16.05 -15.72 19.70
C ASP A 284 14.80 -15.37 20.54
N GLY A 285 13.60 -15.41 19.94
CA GLY A 285 12.32 -15.01 20.56
C GLY A 285 12.06 -13.51 20.54
N THR A 286 12.97 -12.70 19.99
CA THR A 286 12.76 -11.25 19.87
C THR A 286 11.63 -10.98 18.86
N LEU A 287 10.70 -10.10 19.25
CA LEU A 287 9.62 -9.65 18.39
C LEU A 287 10.07 -8.48 17.50
N TYR A 288 9.81 -8.60 16.20
CA TYR A 288 10.18 -7.65 15.17
C TYR A 288 8.94 -7.15 14.42
N ILE A 289 8.83 -5.84 14.24
CA ILE A 289 7.70 -5.19 13.56
C ILE A 289 8.11 -4.77 12.16
N VAL A 290 7.20 -4.97 11.21
CA VAL A 290 7.21 -4.31 9.90
C VAL A 290 5.87 -3.62 9.69
N ASP A 291 5.89 -2.30 9.68
CA ASP A 291 4.72 -1.45 9.51
C ASP A 291 4.78 -0.75 8.14
N PRO A 292 3.96 -1.22 7.16
CA PRO A 292 3.91 -0.62 5.84
C PRO A 292 3.12 0.69 5.77
N THR A 293 2.41 1.09 6.83
CA THR A 293 1.46 2.21 6.80
C THR A 293 1.64 3.24 7.91
N GLY A 294 2.61 3.10 8.80
CA GLY A 294 2.85 4.04 9.91
C GLY A 294 3.17 5.47 9.48
N ARG A 295 3.57 5.70 8.22
CA ARG A 295 3.68 7.07 7.67
C ARG A 295 2.38 7.86 7.75
N GLN A 296 1.22 7.19 7.83
CA GLN A 296 -0.08 7.86 8.02
C GLN A 296 -0.16 8.64 9.34
N PHE A 297 0.66 8.31 10.34
CA PHE A 297 0.75 9.01 11.62
C PHE A 297 1.98 9.93 11.71
N GLY A 298 2.69 10.14 10.59
CA GLY A 298 3.95 10.89 10.56
C GLY A 298 5.17 10.09 10.99
N TYR A 299 5.05 8.77 11.23
CA TYR A 299 6.19 7.95 11.65
C TYR A 299 7.16 7.79 10.47
N LYS A 300 8.39 8.30 10.60
CA LYS A 300 9.44 8.12 9.60
C LYS A 300 10.29 6.91 9.95
N GLY A 301 10.39 5.96 9.02
CA GLY A 301 11.33 4.85 9.15
C GLY A 301 12.79 5.32 9.09
N ILE A 302 13.72 4.38 9.29
CA ILE A 302 15.16 4.62 9.16
C ILE A 302 15.44 5.29 7.81
N ASN A 303 16.22 6.39 7.81
CA ASN A 303 16.52 7.20 6.63
C ASN A 303 15.29 7.77 5.89
N GLY A 304 14.17 7.97 6.58
CA GLY A 304 12.93 8.49 5.99
C GLY A 304 12.13 7.45 5.20
N SER A 305 12.46 6.16 5.34
CA SER A 305 11.75 5.05 4.72
C SER A 305 10.24 5.13 4.96
N VAL A 306 9.48 4.70 3.94
CA VAL A 306 8.01 4.59 4.01
C VAL A 306 7.60 3.39 4.85
N VAL A 307 8.36 2.30 4.78
CA VAL A 307 8.14 1.12 5.63
C VAL A 307 8.94 1.31 6.90
N ILE A 308 8.24 1.31 8.03
CA ILE A 308 8.83 1.38 9.36
C ILE A 308 9.08 -0.04 9.84
N HIS A 309 10.22 -0.29 10.45
CA HIS A 309 10.53 -1.61 10.98
C HIS A 309 11.55 -1.51 12.11
N GLY A 310 11.57 -2.51 12.99
CA GLY A 310 12.46 -2.53 14.14
C GLY A 310 12.00 -3.53 15.18
N LYS A 311 12.74 -3.64 16.29
CA LYS A 311 12.29 -4.43 17.43
C LYS A 311 11.01 -3.83 18.01
N LEU A 312 10.15 -4.67 18.58
CA LEU A 312 8.84 -4.26 19.09
C LEU A 312 8.92 -3.10 20.08
N ASP A 313 9.84 -3.16 21.05
CA ASP A 313 9.95 -2.14 22.09
C ASP A 313 10.48 -0.80 21.52
N GLU A 314 11.50 -0.86 20.66
CA GLU A 314 12.03 0.30 19.95
C GLU A 314 10.96 0.93 19.05
N TYR A 315 10.15 0.11 18.38
CA TYR A 315 9.05 0.58 17.55
C TYR A 315 8.03 1.38 18.37
N LYS A 316 7.62 0.86 19.54
CA LYS A 316 6.65 1.51 20.43
C LYS A 316 7.19 2.81 21.01
N GLU A 317 8.46 2.85 21.40
CA GLU A 317 9.10 4.04 21.97
C GLU A 317 9.18 5.19 20.95
N ASN A 318 9.40 4.87 19.68
CA ASN A 318 9.56 5.85 18.61
C ASN A 318 8.26 6.16 17.85
N PHE A 319 7.13 5.53 18.20
CA PHE A 319 5.85 5.80 17.54
C PHE A 319 5.39 7.24 17.83
N PRO A 320 4.91 8.00 16.83
CA PRO A 320 4.43 9.38 17.00
C PRO A 320 3.04 9.43 17.67
N GLY A 321 3.03 9.14 18.97
CA GLY A 321 1.83 9.03 19.79
C GLY A 321 2.05 8.08 20.95
N LEU A 322 0.98 7.38 21.36
CA LEU A 322 1.05 6.38 22.41
C LEU A 322 0.44 5.06 21.95
N VAL A 323 1.19 3.97 22.08
CA VAL A 323 0.66 2.61 21.94
C VAL A 323 0.04 2.20 23.27
N VAL A 324 -1.29 2.08 23.34
CA VAL A 324 -2.02 1.80 24.59
C VAL A 324 -2.36 0.33 24.77
N ALA A 325 -2.48 -0.43 23.68
CA ALA A 325 -2.69 -1.87 23.70
C ALA A 325 -2.07 -2.56 22.48
N GLN A 326 -1.89 -3.88 22.59
CA GLN A 326 -1.38 -4.75 21.53
C GLN A 326 -2.18 -6.05 21.54
N HIS A 327 -2.64 -6.47 20.37
CA HIS A 327 -3.38 -7.70 20.15
C HIS A 327 -2.65 -8.53 19.09
N ASN A 328 -1.89 -9.52 19.55
CA ASN A 328 -1.21 -10.47 18.67
C ASN A 328 -2.21 -11.42 18.05
N ASP A 329 -1.99 -11.79 16.79
CA ASP A 329 -2.83 -12.74 16.04
C ASP A 329 -4.30 -12.33 15.96
N ALA A 330 -4.58 -11.04 16.21
CA ALA A 330 -5.91 -10.51 16.03
C ALA A 330 -6.28 -10.59 14.55
N PRO A 331 -7.47 -11.13 14.20
CA PRO A 331 -7.89 -11.18 12.82
C PRO A 331 -7.91 -9.76 12.27
N VAL A 332 -7.26 -9.57 11.13
CA VAL A 332 -7.40 -8.34 10.37
C VAL A 332 -8.82 -8.34 9.85
N GLU A 333 -9.60 -7.37 10.30
CA GLU A 333 -11.01 -7.34 9.94
C GLU A 333 -11.18 -7.13 8.44
N PRO A 334 -12.22 -7.74 7.85
CA PRO A 334 -12.63 -7.38 6.51
C PRO A 334 -12.95 -5.88 6.52
N THR A 335 -12.24 -5.12 5.71
CA THR A 335 -12.41 -3.67 5.65
C THR A 335 -13.20 -3.33 4.39
N ALA A 336 -13.63 -2.08 4.24
CA ALA A 336 -14.21 -1.60 2.98
C ALA A 336 -13.32 -1.88 1.74
N ALA A 337 -12.04 -2.21 1.94
CA ALA A 337 -11.08 -2.58 0.91
C ALA A 337 -10.93 -4.11 0.73
N ASP A 338 -11.94 -4.93 1.02
CA ASP A 338 -11.85 -6.38 0.81
C ASP A 338 -11.53 -6.77 -0.65
N ASP A 339 -12.05 -6.02 -1.62
CA ASP A 339 -11.75 -6.21 -3.04
C ASP A 339 -10.28 -5.88 -3.38
N PHE A 340 -9.59 -5.10 -2.54
CA PHE A 340 -8.18 -4.78 -2.71
C PHE A 340 -7.28 -5.97 -2.39
N THR A 341 -7.66 -6.82 -1.42
CA THR A 341 -6.82 -7.93 -0.97
C THR A 341 -6.51 -8.92 -2.12
N PRO A 342 -7.49 -9.46 -2.87
CA PRO A 342 -7.22 -10.33 -4.01
C PRO A 342 -6.45 -9.62 -5.14
N LEU A 343 -6.72 -8.34 -5.36
CA LEU A 343 -6.04 -7.55 -6.39
C LEU A 343 -4.56 -7.37 -6.06
N LEU A 344 -4.25 -6.99 -4.82
CA LEU A 344 -2.89 -6.83 -4.32
C LEU A 344 -2.13 -8.15 -4.38
N GLN A 345 -2.72 -9.24 -3.89
CA GLN A 345 -2.15 -10.59 -3.96
C GLN A 345 -1.80 -10.96 -5.41
N ARG A 346 -2.74 -10.74 -6.34
CA ARG A 346 -2.54 -11.00 -7.78
C ARG A 346 -1.40 -10.17 -8.35
N LEU A 347 -1.30 -8.88 -8.01
CA LEU A 347 -0.27 -7.98 -8.53
C LEU A 347 1.11 -8.27 -7.94
N LEU A 348 1.18 -8.60 -6.64
CA LEU A 348 2.41 -9.07 -5.99
C LEU A 348 2.89 -10.37 -6.63
N GLY A 349 1.99 -11.35 -6.80
CA GLY A 349 2.32 -12.61 -7.47
C GLY A 349 2.77 -12.41 -8.92
N LYS A 350 2.12 -11.51 -9.68
CA LYS A 350 2.57 -11.13 -11.03
C LYS A 350 3.95 -10.49 -11.04
N TYR A 351 4.24 -9.61 -10.07
CA TYR A 351 5.55 -8.99 -9.93
C TYR A 351 6.64 -10.04 -9.65
N LEU A 352 6.39 -10.93 -8.69
CA LEU A 352 7.33 -12.01 -8.35
C LEU A 352 7.58 -12.94 -9.54
N LYS A 353 6.54 -13.34 -10.27
CA LYS A 353 6.69 -14.13 -11.51
C LYS A 353 7.52 -13.43 -12.59
N LYS A 354 7.54 -12.09 -12.61
CA LYS A 354 8.36 -11.32 -13.56
C LYS A 354 9.81 -11.22 -13.15
N ILE A 355 10.10 -11.15 -11.84
CA ILE A 355 11.47 -11.01 -11.34
C ILE A 355 12.14 -12.35 -11.09
N LEU A 356 11.39 -13.42 -10.85
CA LEU A 356 11.93 -14.77 -10.73
C LEU A 356 12.36 -15.28 -12.12
N CYS A 357 13.64 -15.61 -12.34
CA CYS A 357 13.99 -16.39 -13.53
C CYS A 357 13.23 -17.72 -13.45
N ALA A 358 12.33 -18.00 -14.40
CA ALA A 358 11.59 -19.25 -14.50
C ALA A 358 12.46 -20.53 -14.57
N TYR A 359 13.78 -20.37 -14.73
CA TYR A 359 14.73 -21.47 -14.86
C TYR A 359 15.74 -21.58 -13.72
N CYS A 360 16.09 -20.50 -13.02
CA CYS A 360 17.05 -20.57 -11.91
C CYS A 360 16.50 -20.06 -10.56
N GLY A 361 15.29 -19.50 -10.51
CA GLY A 361 14.62 -19.13 -9.27
C GLY A 361 15.13 -17.86 -8.59
N GLU A 362 16.14 -17.17 -9.15
CA GLU A 362 16.67 -15.94 -8.54
C GLU A 362 15.69 -14.75 -8.71
N ILE A 363 15.57 -13.93 -7.67
CA ILE A 363 14.69 -12.76 -7.52
C ILE A 363 15.39 -11.52 -8.07
N GLY A 364 14.94 -11.08 -9.25
CA GLY A 364 15.38 -9.85 -9.89
C GLY A 364 15.95 -10.10 -11.28
N GLU A 365 15.95 -9.06 -12.12
CA GLU A 365 16.79 -8.99 -13.31
C GLU A 365 18.28 -8.79 -12.92
N ILE A 366 18.76 -9.32 -11.79
CA ILE A 366 20.15 -9.17 -11.37
C ILE A 366 20.67 -10.55 -11.00
N HIS A 367 21.28 -11.22 -11.97
CA HIS A 367 22.20 -12.30 -11.62
C HIS A 367 23.51 -11.70 -11.11
N PRO A 368 24.17 -12.36 -10.14
CA PRO A 368 25.61 -12.25 -10.02
C PRO A 368 26.25 -12.78 -11.31
N LYS A 369 26.37 -11.92 -12.33
CA LYS A 369 27.24 -12.19 -13.46
C LYS A 369 28.66 -12.30 -12.90
N GLN A 370 29.13 -13.54 -12.87
CA GLN A 370 30.53 -13.97 -12.73
C GLN A 370 31.10 -14.02 -11.30
N MET A 371 30.74 -15.07 -10.55
CA MET A 371 31.77 -15.81 -9.82
C MET A 371 32.58 -16.66 -10.81
N ALA A 372 33.24 -15.99 -11.77
CA ALA A 372 34.49 -16.50 -12.26
C ALA A 372 35.51 -16.12 -11.20
N SER A 373 36.08 -17.13 -10.55
CA SER A 373 37.21 -17.06 -9.64
C SER A 373 38.17 -15.92 -9.99
N MET A 374 38.18 -14.87 -9.18
CA MET A 374 39.30 -13.95 -9.09
C MET A 374 39.85 -14.02 -7.68
N ASN A 375 40.99 -14.71 -7.59
CA ASN A 375 41.96 -14.50 -6.53
C ASN A 375 42.22 -13.00 -6.40
N ASN A 376 42.14 -12.53 -5.15
CA ASN A 376 42.67 -11.27 -4.59
C ASN A 376 41.55 -10.36 -4.06
N GLY A 377 41.39 -10.41 -2.74
CA GLY A 377 40.37 -9.69 -2.01
C GLY A 377 40.42 -8.18 -2.26
N ARG A 378 39.25 -7.64 -2.63
CA ARG A 378 38.76 -6.32 -2.25
C ARG A 378 37.26 -6.21 -2.57
N GLU A 379 36.55 -5.64 -1.60
CA GLU A 379 35.17 -5.14 -1.54
C GLU A 379 34.17 -5.51 -2.66
N LEU A 380 33.09 -6.19 -2.25
CA LEU A 380 31.87 -6.33 -3.04
C LEU A 380 31.15 -4.97 -3.17
N LEU A 381 31.23 -4.38 -4.36
CA LEU A 381 30.30 -3.33 -4.78
C LEU A 381 29.17 -3.98 -5.59
N CYS A 382 27.97 -4.01 -5.02
CA CYS A 382 26.76 -4.46 -5.71
C CYS A 382 26.33 -3.37 -6.71
N SER A 383 26.52 -3.60 -8.02
CA SER A 383 26.08 -2.67 -9.05
C SER A 383 24.58 -2.83 -9.30
N GLN A 384 23.79 -1.79 -9.02
CA GLN A 384 22.35 -1.69 -9.31
C GLN A 384 22.04 -1.48 -10.81
N GLN A 385 22.77 -2.13 -11.73
CA GLN A 385 22.43 -2.11 -13.14
C GLN A 385 21.42 -3.21 -13.45
N ALA A 386 20.29 -2.85 -14.08
CA ALA A 386 19.36 -3.83 -14.63
C ALA A 386 20.12 -4.81 -15.55
N CYS A 387 19.92 -6.13 -15.40
CA CYS A 387 20.56 -7.06 -16.32
C CYS A 387 20.06 -6.77 -17.74
N ASP A 388 21.00 -6.56 -18.64
CA ASP A 388 20.76 -6.75 -20.06
C ASP A 388 20.30 -8.20 -20.27
N LEU A 389 18.99 -8.39 -20.40
CA LEU A 389 18.38 -9.66 -20.73
C LEU A 389 18.90 -10.09 -22.10
N MET A 390 19.38 -11.34 -22.20
CA MET A 390 19.86 -11.90 -23.45
C MET A 390 18.70 -12.46 -24.24
N TYR A 391 18.41 -11.83 -25.37
CA TYR A 391 17.51 -12.39 -26.36
C TYR A 391 18.06 -13.73 -26.88
N CYS A 392 17.15 -14.68 -27.14
CA CYS A 392 17.49 -15.86 -27.90
C CYS A 392 18.11 -15.42 -29.24
N ALA A 393 19.34 -15.84 -29.51
CA ALA A 393 20.07 -15.43 -30.72
C ALA A 393 19.37 -15.81 -32.03
N VAL A 394 18.46 -16.79 -31.99
CA VAL A 394 17.72 -17.30 -33.16
C VAL A 394 16.40 -16.57 -33.32
N CYS A 395 15.48 -16.71 -32.37
CA CYS A 395 14.13 -16.18 -32.53
C CYS A 395 14.00 -14.71 -32.09
N ARG A 396 14.90 -14.22 -31.23
CA ARG A 396 14.85 -12.92 -30.54
C ARG A 396 13.54 -12.61 -29.79
N ARG A 397 12.66 -13.61 -29.61
CA ARG A 397 11.38 -13.47 -28.92
C ARG A 397 11.50 -13.73 -27.43
N GLU A 398 12.16 -14.83 -27.07
CA GLU A 398 12.40 -15.17 -25.67
C GLU A 398 13.64 -14.45 -25.14
N THR A 399 13.55 -14.00 -23.90
CA THR A 399 14.62 -13.32 -23.17
C THR A 399 15.06 -14.16 -21.99
N TYR A 400 16.37 -14.33 -21.86
CA TYR A 400 16.99 -15.06 -20.77
C TYR A 400 17.97 -14.17 -20.04
N CYS A 401 17.87 -14.17 -18.73
CA CYS A 401 18.79 -13.48 -17.84
C CYS A 401 20.21 -14.10 -17.86
N THR A 402 20.38 -15.40 -18.15
CA THR A 402 21.69 -16.04 -18.41
C THR A 402 21.64 -17.13 -19.50
N LYS A 403 22.81 -17.50 -20.04
CA LYS A 403 22.95 -18.67 -20.94
C LYS A 403 22.57 -19.98 -20.24
N ARG A 404 22.65 -20.02 -18.90
CA ARG A 404 22.21 -21.15 -18.09
C ARG A 404 20.69 -21.26 -18.10
N CYS A 405 19.96 -20.17 -17.80
CA CYS A 405 18.50 -20.13 -17.91
C CYS A 405 18.05 -20.51 -19.35
N GLN A 406 18.72 -20.01 -20.40
CA GLN A 406 18.45 -20.42 -21.78
C GLN A 406 18.66 -21.92 -22.03
N LYS A 407 19.75 -22.51 -21.52
CA LYS A 407 20.03 -23.95 -21.69
C LYS A 407 19.02 -24.82 -20.96
N LEU A 408 18.58 -24.39 -19.78
CA LEU A 408 17.55 -25.09 -19.00
C LEU A 408 16.21 -25.07 -19.73
N ASP A 409 15.84 -23.90 -20.28
CA ASP A 409 14.64 -23.77 -21.11
C ASP A 409 14.72 -24.48 -22.45
N TRP A 410 15.93 -24.76 -22.94
CA TRP A 410 16.15 -25.13 -24.33
C TRP A 410 15.30 -26.32 -24.79
N LYS A 411 15.01 -27.28 -23.90
CA LYS A 411 14.12 -28.40 -24.21
C LYS A 411 12.69 -27.95 -24.58
N ASN A 412 12.16 -26.93 -23.89
CA ASN A 412 10.82 -26.39 -24.08
C ASN A 412 10.78 -25.28 -25.14
N HIS A 413 11.84 -24.49 -25.25
CA HIS A 413 11.94 -23.41 -26.24
C HIS A 413 12.30 -23.90 -27.64
N LYS A 414 13.15 -24.93 -27.76
CA LYS A 414 13.61 -25.42 -29.07
C LYS A 414 12.48 -25.75 -30.07
N PRO A 415 11.34 -26.35 -29.67
CA PRO A 415 10.21 -26.59 -30.58
C PRO A 415 9.57 -25.31 -31.15
N THR A 416 9.59 -24.21 -30.40
CA THR A 416 8.95 -22.93 -30.77
C THR A 416 9.97 -21.90 -31.28
N CYS A 417 11.26 -22.15 -31.10
CA CYS A 417 12.35 -21.29 -31.53
C CYS A 417 12.52 -21.30 -33.06
N LYS A 418 11.95 -20.29 -33.72
CA LYS A 418 12.06 -20.07 -35.16
C LYS A 418 12.50 -18.63 -35.42
N TYR A 419 13.30 -18.42 -36.47
CA TYR A 419 13.68 -17.09 -36.94
C TYR A 419 12.40 -16.29 -37.26
N THR A 420 12.38 -15.03 -36.85
CA THR A 420 11.35 -14.08 -37.30
C THR A 420 11.76 -13.45 -38.61
#